data_AF-A0A176TFP0-F1
#
_entry.id   AF-A0A176TFP0-F1
#
_cell.length_a   1.000
_cell.length_b   1.000
_cell.length_c   1.000
_cell.angle_alpha   90.00
_cell.angle_beta   90.00
_cell.angle_gamma   90.00
#
_symmetry.space_group_name_H-M   'P 1'
#
loop_
_entity.id
_entity.type
_entity.pdbx_description
1 polymer ?
#
loop_
_entity_poly.entity_id
_entity_poly.type
_entity_poly.pdbx_seq_one_letter_code
_entity_poly.pdbx_strand_id
1 'polypeptide(L)'
;MVFDTITTEEKFFNFEHPKTYTYLGLTIGMFAFVIISINKVYLEFDFIETIFYPVAVISFITFIASVFFTMFSKEDILINYTGYLKITSDEFIIDKEKINFTDVISIKLSVDDYEGRAKNTHSSIRPMYSIGVNNFVEIATDDKKIEKQIQICSLRETHLISDFLSAQIVKNKFTKANPKQLIAIFTDKFKKTTAARNYIAEQIKNKKIKTVEGLLLMNYSSDEEVKELRKKYNFN
;
A
#
# COMPACT_ATOMS: atom_id res chain seq x y z
N MET A 1 -14.88 -8.87 8.79
CA MET A 1 -14.02 -8.88 7.58
C MET A 1 -12.77 -9.71 7.89
N VAL A 2 -12.26 -10.51 6.95
CA VAL A 2 -11.07 -11.36 7.13
C VAL A 2 -10.07 -11.01 6.05
N PHE A 3 -8.79 -10.96 6.40
CA PHE A 3 -7.68 -10.66 5.52
C PHE A 3 -6.54 -11.62 5.78
N ASP A 4 -5.82 -11.96 4.74
CA ASP A 4 -4.56 -12.66 4.89
C ASP A 4 -3.47 -11.67 5.29
N THR A 5 -2.69 -12.04 6.30
CA THR A 5 -1.47 -11.31 6.64
C THR A 5 -0.31 -11.88 5.86
N ILE A 6 0.54 -11.00 5.36
CA ILE A 6 1.62 -11.36 4.45
C ILE A 6 2.96 -10.85 4.95
N THR A 7 4.02 -11.41 4.40
CA THR A 7 5.36 -10.82 4.39
C THR A 7 5.86 -10.82 2.96
N THR A 8 6.58 -9.77 2.59
CA THR A 8 7.11 -9.60 1.23
C THR A 8 8.60 -9.86 1.19
N GLU A 9 9.06 -10.55 0.14
CA GLU A 9 10.47 -10.76 -0.13
C GLU A 9 10.79 -10.37 -1.58
N GLU A 10 11.87 -9.61 -1.77
CA GLU A 10 12.39 -9.31 -3.10
C GLU A 10 13.41 -10.37 -3.50
N LYS A 11 13.14 -11.09 -4.59
CA LYS A 11 14.15 -11.95 -5.20
C LYS A 11 15.03 -11.14 -6.13
N PHE A 12 16.34 -11.43 -6.08
CA PHE A 12 17.29 -10.87 -7.02
C PHE A 12 17.06 -11.41 -8.45
N PHE A 13 16.78 -12.71 -8.58
CA PHE A 13 16.38 -13.34 -9.83
C PHE A 13 15.01 -14.00 -9.70
N ASN A 14 14.09 -13.56 -10.55
CA ASN A 14 12.83 -14.23 -10.79
C ASN A 14 12.67 -14.47 -12.30
N PHE A 15 12.93 -15.71 -12.75
CA PHE A 15 12.88 -16.06 -14.18
C PHE A 15 11.46 -16.02 -14.76
N GLU A 16 10.42 -15.93 -13.92
CA GLU A 16 9.06 -15.70 -14.37
C GLU A 16 8.78 -14.21 -14.66
N HIS A 17 9.65 -13.31 -14.18
CA HIS A 17 9.46 -11.87 -14.29
C HIS A 17 10.41 -11.22 -15.32
N PRO A 18 9.92 -10.35 -16.22
CA PRO A 18 10.72 -9.71 -17.29
C PRO A 18 11.96 -8.93 -16.82
N LYS A 19 11.91 -8.36 -15.61
CA LYS A 19 13.03 -7.64 -14.95
C LYS A 19 14.34 -8.44 -14.96
N THR A 20 14.26 -9.76 -14.74
CA THR A 20 15.44 -10.64 -14.74
C THR A 20 16.15 -10.63 -16.09
N TYR A 21 15.39 -10.71 -17.18
CA TYR A 21 15.91 -10.70 -18.54
C TYR A 21 16.41 -9.31 -18.97
N THR A 22 15.86 -8.23 -18.40
CA THR A 22 16.44 -6.89 -18.53
C THR A 22 17.87 -6.84 -17.98
N TYR A 23 18.09 -7.33 -16.76
CA TYR A 23 19.44 -7.35 -16.18
C TYR A 23 20.38 -8.30 -16.93
N LEU A 24 19.92 -9.52 -17.24
CA LEU A 24 20.74 -10.50 -17.97
C LEU A 24 21.11 -9.99 -19.36
N GLY A 25 20.17 -9.43 -20.13
CA GLY A 25 20.44 -8.87 -21.45
C GLY A 25 21.44 -7.71 -21.39
N LEU A 26 21.33 -6.85 -20.37
CA LEU A 26 22.28 -5.75 -20.17
C LEU A 26 23.68 -6.28 -19.82
N THR A 27 23.79 -7.21 -18.86
CA THR A 27 25.07 -7.75 -18.39
C THR A 27 25.78 -8.56 -19.48
N ILE A 28 25.06 -9.45 -20.18
CA ILE A 28 25.64 -10.25 -21.27
C ILE A 28 26.04 -9.33 -22.44
N GLY A 29 25.22 -8.33 -22.76
CA GLY A 29 25.53 -7.34 -23.79
C GLY A 29 26.80 -6.54 -23.48
N MET A 30 26.95 -6.05 -22.24
CA MET A 30 28.18 -5.36 -21.80
C MET A 30 29.40 -6.28 -21.88
N PHE A 31 29.28 -7.52 -21.43
CA PHE A 31 30.38 -8.49 -21.47
C PHE A 31 30.82 -8.79 -22.91
N ALA A 32 29.88 -9.02 -23.82
CA ALA A 32 30.19 -9.23 -25.24
C ALA A 32 30.87 -8.00 -25.86
N PHE A 33 30.40 -6.80 -25.54
CA PHE A 33 31.00 -5.55 -26.03
C PHE A 33 32.44 -5.35 -25.55
N VAL A 34 32.72 -5.66 -24.28
CA VAL A 34 34.09 -5.61 -23.73
C VAL A 34 35.01 -6.59 -24.45
N ILE A 35 34.56 -7.82 -24.68
CA ILE A 35 35.36 -8.83 -25.39
C ILE A 35 35.66 -8.42 -26.84
N ILE A 36 34.65 -7.92 -27.56
CA ILE A 36 34.82 -7.39 -28.92
C ILE A 36 35.83 -6.23 -28.91
N SER A 37 35.74 -5.33 -27.94
CA SER A 37 36.64 -4.18 -27.82
C SER A 37 38.08 -4.61 -27.58
N ILE A 38 38.32 -5.57 -26.68
CA ILE A 38 39.65 -6.13 -26.42
C ILE A 38 40.18 -6.83 -27.66
N ASN A 39 39.36 -7.63 -28.34
CA ASN A 39 39.77 -8.34 -29.53
C ASN A 39 40.25 -7.38 -30.62
N LYS A 40 39.45 -6.35 -30.89
CA LYS A 40 39.74 -5.36 -31.93
C LYS A 40 40.99 -4.52 -31.67
N VAL A 41 41.37 -4.34 -30.41
CA VAL A 41 42.54 -3.51 -30.03
C VAL A 41 43.81 -4.34 -29.87
N TYR A 42 43.72 -5.59 -29.40
CA TYR A 42 44.89 -6.34 -28.94
C TYR A 42 45.09 -7.72 -29.56
N LEU A 43 44.02 -8.43 -29.94
CA LEU A 43 44.10 -9.86 -30.27
C LEU A 43 43.89 -10.16 -31.75
N GLU A 44 42.98 -9.43 -32.40
CA GLU A 44 42.64 -9.54 -33.83
C GLU A 44 42.24 -10.97 -34.26
N PHE A 45 41.51 -11.70 -33.40
CA PHE A 45 41.01 -13.03 -33.74
C PHE A 45 39.60 -12.99 -34.38
N ASP A 46 39.47 -13.47 -35.62
CA ASP A 46 38.20 -13.51 -36.36
C ASP A 46 37.10 -14.33 -35.67
N PHE A 47 37.48 -15.42 -34.99
CA PHE A 47 36.51 -16.30 -34.33
C PHE A 47 35.81 -15.59 -33.16
N ILE A 48 36.49 -14.65 -32.48
CA ILE A 48 35.91 -13.91 -31.36
C ILE A 48 34.79 -13.01 -31.87
N GLU A 49 35.01 -12.29 -32.96
CA GLU A 49 33.99 -11.45 -33.57
C GLU A 49 32.81 -12.30 -34.06
N THR A 50 33.07 -13.42 -34.72
CA THR A 50 32.05 -14.33 -35.24
C THR A 50 31.11 -14.84 -34.13
N ILE A 51 31.62 -15.08 -32.92
CA ILE A 51 30.82 -15.56 -31.78
C ILE A 51 30.17 -14.41 -31.01
N PHE A 52 30.94 -13.37 -30.68
CA PHE A 52 30.48 -12.35 -29.73
C PHE A 52 29.60 -11.26 -30.37
N TYR A 53 29.67 -11.01 -31.69
CA TYR A 53 28.73 -10.09 -32.35
C TYR A 53 27.28 -10.59 -32.26
N PRO A 54 26.95 -11.84 -32.65
CA PRO A 54 25.61 -12.39 -32.47
C PRO A 54 25.14 -12.34 -31.00
N VAL A 55 26.02 -12.66 -30.05
CA VAL A 55 25.70 -12.61 -28.61
C VAL A 55 25.32 -11.18 -28.20
N ALA A 56 26.06 -10.16 -28.63
CA ALA A 56 25.75 -8.77 -28.34
C ALA A 56 24.38 -8.36 -28.93
N VAL A 57 24.10 -8.75 -30.19
CA VAL A 57 22.82 -8.45 -30.86
C VAL A 57 21.64 -9.12 -30.16
N ILE A 58 21.73 -10.41 -29.85
CA ILE A 58 20.67 -11.16 -29.14
C ILE A 58 20.43 -10.56 -27.75
N SER A 59 21.51 -10.21 -27.04
CA SER A 59 21.42 -9.60 -25.70
C SER A 59 20.72 -8.25 -25.74
N PHE A 60 21.01 -7.43 -26.77
CA PHE A 60 20.36 -6.13 -26.96
C PHE A 60 18.87 -6.27 -27.29
N ILE A 61 18.50 -7.20 -28.18
CA ILE A 61 17.09 -7.49 -28.49
C ILE A 61 16.35 -7.96 -27.23
N THR A 62 16.97 -8.87 -26.47
CA THR A 62 16.41 -9.38 -25.21
C THR A 62 16.22 -8.25 -24.21
N PHE A 63 17.21 -7.36 -24.06
CA PHE A 63 17.11 -6.19 -23.19
C PHE A 63 15.92 -5.30 -23.58
N ILE A 64 15.80 -4.89 -24.85
CA ILE A 64 14.71 -4.02 -25.31
C ILE A 64 13.34 -4.67 -25.07
N ALA A 65 13.18 -5.93 -25.48
CA ALA A 65 11.92 -6.66 -25.31
C ALA A 65 11.56 -6.76 -23.81
N SER A 66 12.52 -7.08 -22.96
CA SER A 66 12.30 -7.23 -21.52
C SER A 66 11.98 -5.91 -20.83
N VAL A 67 12.58 -4.79 -21.26
CA VAL A 67 12.21 -3.45 -20.80
C VAL A 67 10.75 -3.16 -21.13
N PHE A 68 10.32 -3.44 -22.37
CA PHE A 68 8.94 -3.26 -22.78
C PHE A 68 7.97 -4.10 -21.93
N PHE A 69 8.24 -5.40 -21.76
CA PHE A 69 7.39 -6.25 -20.92
C PHE A 69 7.40 -5.85 -19.44
N THR A 70 8.55 -5.42 -18.90
CA THR A 70 8.66 -4.95 -17.51
C THR A 70 7.74 -3.74 -17.27
N MET A 71 7.64 -2.83 -18.23
CA MET A 71 6.75 -1.67 -18.12
C MET A 71 5.26 -2.04 -18.00
N PHE A 72 4.83 -3.21 -18.49
CA PHE A 72 3.44 -3.67 -18.35
C PHE A 72 3.26 -4.73 -17.27
N SER A 73 4.32 -5.05 -16.53
CA SER A 73 4.30 -6.09 -15.50
C SER A 73 3.88 -5.54 -14.14
N LYS A 74 3.40 -6.45 -13.29
CA LYS A 74 3.19 -6.19 -11.87
C LYS A 74 4.52 -6.26 -11.11
N GLU A 75 4.58 -5.67 -9.92
CA GLU A 75 5.76 -5.72 -9.04
C GLU A 75 6.28 -7.16 -8.85
N ASP A 76 7.60 -7.30 -8.96
CA ASP A 76 8.33 -8.56 -8.78
C ASP A 76 8.67 -8.79 -7.31
N ILE A 77 7.63 -9.08 -6.53
CA ILE A 77 7.72 -9.28 -5.08
C ILE A 77 7.02 -10.59 -4.76
N LEU A 78 7.69 -11.45 -3.98
CA LEU A 78 7.07 -12.66 -3.50
C LEU A 78 6.25 -12.40 -2.24
N ILE A 79 5.08 -13.02 -2.22
CA ILE A 79 4.13 -12.93 -1.12
C ILE A 79 4.18 -14.24 -0.35
N ASN A 80 4.60 -14.15 0.91
CA ASN A 80 4.55 -15.26 1.85
C ASN A 80 3.39 -15.05 2.82
N TYR A 81 2.44 -15.97 2.83
CA TYR A 81 1.32 -15.95 3.77
C TYR A 81 1.82 -16.28 5.18
N THR A 82 1.53 -15.40 6.12
CA THR A 82 1.97 -15.55 7.51
C THR A 82 0.83 -15.86 8.47
N GLY A 83 -0.41 -15.60 8.08
CA GLY A 83 -1.54 -15.68 8.99
C GLY A 83 -2.78 -14.95 8.48
N TYR A 84 -3.66 -14.58 9.40
CA TYR A 84 -4.85 -13.80 9.09
C TYR A 84 -5.18 -12.74 10.15
N LEU A 85 -5.81 -11.66 9.68
CA LEU A 85 -6.42 -10.62 10.49
C LEU A 85 -7.93 -10.64 10.25
N LYS A 86 -8.72 -10.79 11.31
CA LYS A 86 -10.17 -10.71 11.25
C LYS A 86 -10.68 -9.57 12.13
N ILE A 87 -11.40 -8.63 11.51
CA ILE A 87 -12.11 -7.56 12.20
C ILE A 87 -13.56 -8.01 12.41
N THR A 88 -13.96 -8.16 13.67
CA THR A 88 -15.33 -8.54 14.05
C THR A 88 -16.14 -7.32 14.47
N SER A 89 -17.28 -7.53 15.13
CA SER A 89 -18.07 -6.46 15.72
C SER A 89 -17.41 -5.83 16.94
N ASP A 90 -16.59 -6.58 17.69
CA ASP A 90 -16.14 -6.20 19.04
C ASP A 90 -14.65 -6.44 19.29
N GLU A 91 -14.01 -7.28 18.49
CA GLU A 91 -12.60 -7.66 18.64
C GLU A 91 -11.85 -7.72 17.30
N PHE A 92 -10.55 -7.45 17.35
CA PHE A 92 -9.58 -7.87 16.34
C PHE A 92 -9.09 -9.28 16.69
N ILE A 93 -9.05 -10.16 15.70
CA ILE A 93 -8.49 -11.50 15.83
C ILE A 93 -7.29 -11.58 14.88
N ILE A 94 -6.09 -11.71 15.44
CA ILE A 94 -4.83 -11.84 14.72
C ILE A 94 -4.32 -13.25 14.99
N ASP A 95 -4.46 -14.14 14.00
CA ASP A 95 -4.18 -15.56 14.16
C ASP A 95 -4.97 -16.15 15.35
N LYS A 96 -4.27 -16.48 16.46
CA LYS A 96 -4.88 -17.00 17.70
C LYS A 96 -5.15 -15.92 18.75
N GLU A 97 -4.63 -14.73 18.55
CA GLU A 97 -4.71 -13.64 19.52
C GLU A 97 -5.97 -12.81 19.30
N LYS A 98 -6.64 -12.47 20.41
CA LYS A 98 -7.84 -11.64 20.41
C LYS A 98 -7.59 -10.34 21.16
N ILE A 99 -7.98 -9.23 20.55
CA ILE A 99 -7.83 -7.89 21.11
C ILE A 99 -9.20 -7.21 21.07
N ASN A 100 -9.81 -6.99 22.24
CA ASN A 100 -11.09 -6.29 22.31
C ASN A 100 -10.89 -4.82 21.94
N PHE A 101 -11.88 -4.22 21.27
CA PHE A 101 -11.83 -2.80 20.90
C PHE A 101 -11.69 -1.87 22.10
N THR A 102 -12.17 -2.28 23.28
CA THR A 102 -12.04 -1.54 24.54
C THR A 102 -10.59 -1.40 25.02
N ASP A 103 -9.73 -2.35 24.65
CA ASP A 103 -8.35 -2.43 25.09
C ASP A 103 -7.38 -1.70 24.14
N VAL A 104 -7.89 -1.23 23.00
CA VAL A 104 -7.09 -0.58 21.96
C VAL A 104 -6.86 0.90 22.28
N ILE A 105 -5.60 1.32 22.26
CA ILE A 105 -5.14 2.70 22.48
C ILE A 105 -4.98 3.45 21.16
N SER A 106 -4.47 2.79 20.13
CA SER A 106 -4.34 3.41 18.81
C SER A 106 -4.48 2.38 17.70
N ILE A 107 -5.03 2.85 16.58
CA ILE A 107 -5.16 2.08 15.35
C ILE A 107 -4.61 2.94 14.23
N LYS A 108 -3.75 2.36 13.40
CA LYS A 108 -3.32 2.94 12.14
C LYS A 108 -3.66 1.98 11.02
N LEU A 109 -4.37 2.47 10.03
CA LEU A 109 -4.75 1.72 8.84
C LEU A 109 -4.17 2.44 7.63
N SER A 110 -3.36 1.75 6.83
CA SER A 110 -2.95 2.20 5.50
C SER A 110 -3.39 1.17 4.49
N VAL A 111 -4.36 1.55 3.65
CA VAL A 111 -5.01 0.69 2.65
C VAL A 111 -5.06 1.37 1.29
N ASP A 112 -4.00 2.11 0.96
CA ASP A 112 -3.95 2.94 -0.24
C ASP A 112 -3.47 2.18 -1.47
N ASP A 113 -2.79 1.05 -1.27
CA ASP A 113 -2.24 0.21 -2.33
C ASP A 113 -3.20 -0.93 -2.67
N TYR A 114 -3.34 -1.27 -3.95
CA TYR A 114 -4.17 -2.39 -4.39
C TYR A 114 -3.64 -2.97 -5.69
N GLU A 115 -3.95 -4.24 -5.93
CA GLU A 115 -3.52 -4.94 -7.14
C GLU A 115 -4.00 -4.22 -8.41
N GLY A 116 -3.06 -3.97 -9.34
CA GLY A 116 -3.31 -3.24 -10.58
C GLY A 116 -3.24 -1.72 -10.45
N ARG A 117 -3.02 -1.16 -9.25
CA ARG A 117 -2.77 0.27 -9.08
C ARG A 117 -1.49 0.67 -9.82
N ALA A 118 -1.56 1.69 -10.66
CA ALA A 118 -0.36 2.24 -11.30
C ALA A 118 0.51 2.96 -10.26
N LYS A 119 1.77 2.54 -10.09
CA LYS A 119 2.76 3.13 -9.17
C LYS A 119 3.85 3.88 -9.92
N ASN A 120 4.54 3.20 -10.83
CA ASN A 120 5.74 3.71 -11.50
C ASN A 120 5.39 4.28 -12.87
N THR A 121 4.48 5.27 -12.92
CA THR A 121 3.98 5.85 -14.18
C THR A 121 4.99 6.74 -14.91
N HIS A 122 6.08 7.13 -14.24
CA HIS A 122 7.08 8.04 -14.80
C HIS A 122 8.41 7.30 -15.04
N SER A 123 8.77 7.18 -16.33
CA SER A 123 10.10 6.91 -16.92
C SER A 123 11.10 6.07 -16.10
N SER A 124 10.66 4.97 -15.50
CA SER A 124 11.57 4.03 -14.83
C SER A 124 11.41 2.65 -15.44
N ILE A 125 12.54 1.95 -15.62
CA ILE A 125 12.55 0.54 -16.02
C ILE A 125 12.17 -0.28 -14.78
N ARG A 126 10.92 -0.13 -14.36
CA ARG A 126 10.33 -0.77 -13.19
C ARG A 126 8.92 -1.25 -13.53
N PRO A 127 8.42 -2.29 -12.84
CA PRO A 127 7.04 -2.70 -12.98
C PRO A 127 6.08 -1.54 -12.71
N MET A 128 5.10 -1.34 -13.60
CA MET A 128 4.20 -0.19 -13.53
C MET A 128 3.05 -0.44 -12.56
N TYR A 129 2.64 -1.71 -12.39
CA TYR A 129 1.47 -2.07 -11.61
C TYR A 129 1.84 -2.66 -10.25
N SER A 130 1.11 -2.23 -9.23
CA SER A 130 1.21 -2.78 -7.89
C SER A 130 0.59 -4.17 -7.79
N ILE A 131 1.09 -4.99 -6.88
CA ILE A 131 0.44 -6.24 -6.42
C ILE A 131 -0.41 -6.04 -5.15
N GLY A 132 -0.51 -4.80 -4.64
CA GLY A 132 -1.38 -4.44 -3.52
C GLY A 132 -0.85 -4.84 -2.15
N VAL A 133 0.47 -4.89 -1.97
CA VAL A 133 1.12 -5.38 -0.74
C VAL A 133 1.59 -4.26 0.19
N ASN A 134 1.61 -3.00 -0.25
CA ASN A 134 2.06 -1.88 0.59
C ASN A 134 0.91 -1.35 1.48
N ASN A 135 0.26 -2.26 2.21
CA ASN A 135 -0.83 -1.95 3.13
C ASN A 135 -0.54 -2.59 4.49
N PHE A 136 -0.94 -1.92 5.56
CA PHE A 136 -0.74 -2.43 6.91
C PHE A 136 -1.85 -2.00 7.87
N VAL A 137 -1.99 -2.81 8.92
CA VAL A 137 -2.80 -2.52 10.10
C VAL A 137 -1.89 -2.55 11.32
N GLU A 138 -1.88 -1.45 12.05
CA GLU A 138 -1.15 -1.32 13.31
C GLU A 138 -2.17 -1.15 14.45
N ILE A 139 -2.08 -2.00 15.47
CA ILE A 139 -2.93 -1.96 16.66
C ILE A 139 -2.01 -1.86 17.88
N ALA A 140 -2.22 -0.83 18.70
CA ALA A 140 -1.52 -0.69 19.97
C ALA A 140 -2.50 -0.85 21.14
N THR A 141 -2.05 -1.60 22.14
CA THR A 141 -2.68 -1.81 23.45
C THR A 141 -1.72 -1.33 24.53
N ASP A 142 -2.11 -1.41 25.81
CA ASP A 142 -1.24 -1.00 26.94
C ASP A 142 0.05 -1.84 26.97
N ASP A 143 -0.03 -3.12 26.63
CA ASP A 143 1.08 -4.07 26.78
C ASP A 143 1.92 -4.26 25.51
N LYS A 144 1.33 -4.02 24.34
CA LYS A 144 1.97 -4.37 23.06
C LYS A 144 1.46 -3.57 21.88
N LYS A 145 2.31 -3.53 20.87
CA LYS A 145 2.06 -2.98 19.55
C LYS A 145 2.21 -4.09 18.52
N ILE A 146 1.20 -4.28 17.68
CA ILE A 146 1.18 -5.30 16.64
C ILE A 146 0.99 -4.60 15.29
N GLU A 147 1.88 -4.89 14.35
CA GLU A 147 1.79 -4.44 12.98
C GLU A 147 1.71 -5.66 12.06
N LYS A 148 0.74 -5.64 11.15
CA LYS A 148 0.54 -6.70 10.15
C LYS A 148 0.37 -6.09 8.78
N GLN A 149 1.18 -6.57 7.83
CA GLN A 149 1.04 -6.25 6.43
C GLN A 149 -0.10 -7.09 5.83
N ILE A 150 -0.90 -6.49 4.96
CA ILE A 150 -2.04 -7.14 4.30
C ILE A 150 -1.96 -6.93 2.79
N GLN A 151 -2.46 -7.90 2.03
CA GLN A 151 -2.66 -7.73 0.60
C GLN A 151 -4.06 -7.21 0.32
N ILE A 152 -4.18 -6.29 -0.64
CA ILE A 152 -5.48 -5.82 -1.13
C ILE A 152 -5.57 -6.06 -2.63
N CYS A 153 -6.59 -6.81 -3.04
CA CYS A 153 -6.72 -7.27 -4.42
C CYS A 153 -7.53 -6.29 -5.29
N SER A 154 -8.16 -5.27 -4.71
CA SER A 154 -8.92 -4.28 -5.48
C SER A 154 -9.14 -2.94 -4.77
N LEU A 155 -9.37 -1.88 -5.55
CA LEU A 155 -9.82 -0.58 -5.03
C LEU A 155 -11.15 -0.67 -4.26
N ARG A 156 -12.04 -1.58 -4.66
CA ARG A 156 -13.29 -1.79 -3.92
C ARG A 156 -13.03 -2.28 -2.51
N GLU A 157 -12.08 -3.18 -2.36
CA GLU A 157 -11.71 -3.75 -1.07
C GLU A 157 -11.14 -2.67 -0.14
N THR A 158 -10.26 -1.78 -0.61
CA THR A 158 -9.73 -0.67 0.21
C THR A 158 -10.85 0.14 0.88
N HIS A 159 -11.89 0.50 0.10
CA HIS A 159 -13.05 1.22 0.61
C HIS A 159 -13.86 0.39 1.62
N LEU A 160 -14.07 -0.90 1.36
CA LEU A 160 -14.80 -1.78 2.27
C LEU A 160 -14.10 -1.92 3.63
N ILE A 161 -12.77 -2.03 3.65
CA ILE A 161 -12.00 -2.13 4.90
C ILE A 161 -12.20 -0.86 5.74
N SER A 162 -11.92 0.30 5.13
CA SER A 162 -12.01 1.59 5.80
C SER A 162 -13.43 1.87 6.27
N ASP A 163 -14.44 1.63 5.45
CA ASP A 163 -15.84 1.87 5.82
C ASP A 163 -16.32 0.90 6.90
N PHE A 164 -15.91 -0.37 6.86
CA PHE A 164 -16.26 -1.36 7.90
C PHE A 164 -15.68 -0.99 9.26
N LEU A 165 -14.39 -0.61 9.31
CA LEU A 165 -13.75 -0.19 10.55
C LEU A 165 -14.33 1.13 11.06
N SER A 166 -14.56 2.09 10.16
CA SER A 166 -15.22 3.36 10.49
C SER A 166 -16.62 3.14 11.08
N ALA A 167 -17.37 2.17 10.57
CA ALA A 167 -18.67 1.78 11.11
C ALA A 167 -18.60 1.18 12.53
N GLN A 168 -17.48 0.57 12.93
CA GLN A 168 -17.28 0.13 14.32
C GLN A 168 -16.84 1.31 15.21
N ILE A 169 -16.04 2.24 14.68
CA ILE A 169 -15.58 3.42 15.41
C ILE A 169 -16.75 4.32 15.84
N VAL A 170 -17.70 4.60 14.94
CA VAL A 170 -18.86 5.45 15.24
C VAL A 170 -19.80 4.85 16.28
N LYS A 171 -19.69 3.55 16.58
CA LYS A 171 -20.40 2.88 17.69
C LYS A 171 -19.72 3.08 19.05
N ASN A 172 -18.66 3.90 19.11
CA ASN A 172 -17.94 4.27 20.32
C ASN A 172 -17.36 3.08 21.11
N LYS A 173 -16.98 2.00 20.41
CA LYS A 173 -16.42 0.78 21.02
C LYS A 173 -14.95 0.91 21.45
N PHE A 174 -14.25 1.92 20.94
CA PHE A 174 -12.84 2.18 21.23
C PHE A 174 -12.73 3.21 22.36
N THR A 175 -12.92 2.75 23.60
CA THR A 175 -13.03 3.63 24.78
C THR A 175 -11.73 4.32 25.16
N LYS A 176 -10.59 3.63 24.98
CA LYS A 176 -9.24 4.14 25.32
C LYS A 176 -8.58 4.92 24.18
N ALA A 177 -8.99 4.68 22.94
CA ALA A 177 -8.28 5.21 21.79
C ALA A 177 -8.49 6.72 21.58
N ASN A 178 -7.46 7.38 21.04
CA ASN A 178 -7.54 8.81 20.72
C ASN A 178 -8.53 9.05 19.57
N PRO A 179 -9.62 9.81 19.78
CA PRO A 179 -10.62 10.04 18.74
C PRO A 179 -10.06 10.66 17.45
N LYS A 180 -9.02 11.50 17.53
CA LYS A 180 -8.39 12.09 16.35
C LYS A 180 -7.73 11.02 15.46
N GLN A 181 -7.06 10.06 16.08
CA GLN A 181 -6.43 8.95 15.35
C GLN A 181 -7.49 8.05 14.72
N LEU A 182 -8.59 7.79 15.44
CA LEU A 182 -9.71 7.01 14.90
C LEU A 182 -10.38 7.70 13.70
N ILE A 183 -10.61 9.01 13.76
CA ILE A 183 -11.24 9.76 12.66
C ILE A 183 -10.33 9.82 11.41
N ALA A 184 -9.01 9.72 11.58
CA ALA A 184 -8.08 9.67 10.45
C ALA A 184 -8.30 8.44 9.54
N ILE A 185 -8.92 7.38 10.06
CA ILE A 185 -9.29 6.17 9.31
C ILE A 185 -10.49 6.42 8.38
N PHE A 186 -11.32 7.43 8.67
CA PHE A 186 -12.53 7.68 7.90
C PHE A 186 -12.20 8.10 6.48
N THR A 187 -12.80 7.42 5.50
CA THR A 187 -12.76 7.88 4.11
C THR A 187 -13.45 9.24 3.99
N ASP A 188 -13.06 10.05 3.00
CA ASP A 188 -13.68 11.36 2.78
C ASP A 188 -15.18 11.26 2.49
N LYS A 189 -15.60 10.16 1.88
CA LYS A 189 -17.01 9.80 1.69
C LYS A 189 -17.68 9.48 3.03
N PHE A 190 -17.04 8.69 3.88
CA PHE A 190 -17.59 8.32 5.20
C PHE A 190 -17.72 9.52 6.14
N LYS A 191 -16.76 10.46 6.14
CA LYS A 191 -16.80 11.71 6.95
C LYS A 191 -18.05 12.55 6.70
N LYS A 192 -18.62 12.48 5.49
CA LYS A 192 -19.85 13.21 5.11
C LYS A 192 -21.14 12.55 5.60
N THR A 193 -21.07 11.32 6.12
CA THR A 193 -22.25 10.63 6.64
C THR A 193 -22.75 11.24 7.95
N THR A 194 -24.05 11.14 8.21
CA THR A 194 -24.65 11.60 9.48
C THR A 194 -24.04 10.88 10.68
N ALA A 195 -23.74 9.58 10.56
CA ALA A 195 -23.14 8.80 11.64
C ALA A 195 -21.74 9.33 12.01
N ALA A 196 -20.88 9.57 11.01
CA ALA A 196 -19.55 10.14 11.25
C ALA A 196 -19.64 11.55 11.85
N ARG A 197 -20.49 12.42 11.29
CA ARG A 197 -20.68 13.78 11.80
C ARG A 197 -21.20 13.81 13.24
N ASN A 198 -22.16 12.95 13.58
CA ASN A 198 -22.66 12.81 14.94
C ASN A 198 -21.57 12.35 15.90
N TYR A 199 -20.77 11.34 15.50
CA TYR A 199 -19.64 10.87 16.31
C TYR A 199 -18.63 12.00 16.56
N ILE A 200 -18.17 12.69 15.51
CA ILE A 200 -17.23 13.81 15.65
C ILE A 200 -17.82 14.91 16.56
N ALA A 201 -19.11 15.23 16.38
CA ALA A 201 -19.79 16.22 17.21
C ALA A 201 -19.83 15.83 18.69
N GLU A 202 -20.05 14.56 18.99
CA GLU A 202 -20.00 14.03 20.35
C GLU A 202 -18.59 14.18 20.96
N GLN A 203 -17.54 13.89 20.18
CA GLN A 203 -16.16 14.06 20.65
C GLN A 203 -15.79 15.54 20.91
N ILE A 204 -16.36 16.48 20.13
CA ILE A 204 -16.23 17.92 20.38
C ILE A 204 -16.95 18.30 21.69
N LYS A 205 -18.20 17.85 21.88
CA LYS A 205 -18.97 18.13 23.11
C LYS A 205 -18.28 17.59 24.36
N ASN A 206 -17.67 16.42 24.25
CA ASN A 206 -16.89 15.79 25.32
C ASN A 206 -15.50 16.44 25.52
N LYS A 207 -15.20 17.55 24.84
CA LYS A 207 -13.92 18.28 24.89
C LYS A 207 -12.69 17.44 24.53
N LYS A 208 -12.88 16.31 23.84
CA LYS A 208 -11.78 15.45 23.36
C LYS A 208 -11.15 16.00 22.07
N ILE A 209 -11.90 16.83 21.33
CA ILE A 209 -11.45 17.52 20.10
C ILE A 209 -11.85 19.00 20.20
N LYS A 210 -10.98 19.92 19.75
CA LYS A 210 -11.32 21.34 19.68
C LYS A 210 -12.38 21.57 18.59
N THR A 211 -13.30 22.51 18.80
CA THR A 211 -14.40 22.80 17.87
C THR A 211 -13.94 23.04 16.44
N VAL A 212 -12.93 23.89 16.23
CA VAL A 212 -12.41 24.23 14.89
C VAL A 212 -11.81 22.99 14.21
N GLU A 213 -10.96 22.25 14.93
CA GLU A 213 -10.34 21.02 14.43
C GLU A 213 -11.39 19.96 14.09
N GLY A 214 -12.39 19.78 14.95
CA GLY A 214 -13.47 18.82 14.75
C GLY A 214 -14.35 19.16 13.56
N LEU A 215 -14.65 20.44 13.32
CA LEU A 215 -15.36 20.88 12.13
C LEU A 215 -14.57 20.56 10.85
N LEU A 216 -13.26 20.82 10.82
CA LEU A 216 -12.40 20.45 9.69
C LEU A 216 -12.43 18.94 9.43
N LEU A 217 -12.45 18.12 10.48
CA LEU A 217 -12.56 16.66 10.37
C LEU A 217 -13.91 16.17 9.80
N MET A 218 -14.96 17.01 9.75
CA MET A 218 -16.24 16.67 9.12
C MET A 218 -16.24 16.83 7.59
N ASN A 219 -15.14 17.32 6.99
CA ASN A 219 -14.96 17.48 5.55
C ASN A 219 -16.11 18.28 4.88
N TYR A 220 -16.39 19.46 5.43
CA TYR A 220 -17.38 20.40 4.88
C TYR A 220 -16.84 21.07 3.60
N SER A 221 -17.75 21.52 2.74
CA SER A 221 -17.43 22.04 1.40
C SER A 221 -17.55 23.56 1.30
N SER A 222 -18.18 24.23 2.28
CA SER A 222 -18.38 25.68 2.28
C SER A 222 -18.51 26.27 3.68
N ASP A 223 -18.30 27.58 3.82
CA ASP A 223 -18.51 28.32 5.07
C ASP A 223 -19.99 28.34 5.51
N GLU A 224 -20.91 28.22 4.55
CA GLU A 224 -22.34 28.07 4.84
C GLU A 224 -22.62 26.75 5.55
N GLU A 225 -22.05 25.64 5.05
CA GLU A 225 -22.16 24.33 5.68
C GLU A 225 -21.56 24.35 7.10
N VAL A 226 -20.48 25.09 7.34
CA VAL A 226 -19.92 25.27 8.69
C VAL A 226 -20.91 25.95 9.62
N LYS A 227 -21.55 27.05 9.17
CA LYS A 227 -22.54 27.77 9.97
C LYS A 227 -23.73 26.88 10.31
N GLU A 228 -24.18 26.06 9.36
CA GLU A 228 -25.25 25.09 9.60
C GLU A 228 -24.83 24.00 10.59
N LEU A 229 -23.63 23.44 10.47
CA LEU A 229 -23.12 22.42 11.41
C LEU A 229 -22.96 23.00 12.82
N ARG A 230 -22.46 24.22 12.96
CA ARG A 230 -22.37 24.91 14.27
C ARG A 230 -23.73 25.07 14.92
N LYS A 231 -24.74 25.51 14.16
CA LYS A 231 -26.12 25.62 14.64
C LYS A 231 -26.70 24.26 15.01
N LYS A 232 -26.54 23.25 14.14
CA LYS A 232 -27.13 21.91 14.34
C LYS A 232 -26.61 21.22 15.60
N TYR A 233 -25.32 21.37 15.90
CA TYR A 233 -24.70 20.69 17.04
C TYR A 233 -24.52 21.59 18.27
N ASN A 234 -24.98 22.84 18.21
CA ASN A 234 -24.81 23.86 19.26
C ASN A 234 -23.36 24.03 19.68
N PHE A 235 -22.47 24.20 18.70
CA PHE A 235 -21.07 24.55 18.97
C PHE A 235 -20.97 26.06 19.19
N ASN A 236 -20.57 26.47 20.40
CA ASN A 236 -20.20 27.86 20.72
C ASN A 236 -18.75 28.14 20.31
#